data_AF-A0A497NPQ4-F1
#
_entry.id   AF-A0A497NPQ4-F1
#
_cell.length_a   1.000
_cell.length_b   1.000
_cell.length_c   1.000
_cell.angle_alpha   90.00
_cell.angle_beta   90.00
_cell.angle_gamma   90.00
#
_symmetry.space_group_name_H-M   'P 1'
#
loop_
_entity.id
_entity.type
_entity.pdbx_description
1 polymer ?
#
loop_
_entity_poly.entity_id
_entity_poly.type
_entity_poly.pdbx_seq_one_letter_code
_entity_poly.pdbx_strand_id
1 'polypeptide(L)'
;MTFFNTIPDKIPVRLVKELNKEKYDNLILFALAVYGPHRLRELVNDASKSIENRMNKIYFDKWAGALKDSGFIEEYERNNEVYYKITTEGEDEFMTRIENSKYLTRLVERLIGTFDGILGGSTINKKSDARSNLGNIISYKEYVFGLLSIDWRVEHMFGAGEVIRALSPDKHISIGKVFDDNAEKHADRPALLYEDLMYTYKELNEWINRYANYFLSLGLKKGDVVNVFLENRPELLIIIGAMTKIGTIASLINTRQRTTSLIHSLLLNNTKVNIIGEELYHAFENVKSDLDLTSEDKLYFIKDKGDMDIPEGFIDLKEEVKDQNTSTPSAINDIKGMDPYAYIFTSGTTGLPKAAPMRHIHMLSSIQAWGRMAMHMQPEDIIYITLPLFHSNAMHIGVASALYGGSAIALARRFSVRNFWNDVKKYKVTCFNYIGELCRYLLNQPPNPEDLNNNVHKICGNGLRPEIWREFKERFGIREVHEHYGATEIRGMFCNYLNIDCTIGINFDKYVLVKYDIDADEVIRDENGFLQRVEEGEAGLLLMRINDQTTFAGYTNKEATQKKLIHNPFGNGVSWLNTGDLIRD
;
A
#
# COMPACT_ATOMS: atom_id res chain seq x y z
N MET A 1 3.77 -24.92 -20.16
CA MET A 1 4.85 -25.56 -19.37
C MET A 1 4.90 -24.86 -18.02
N THR A 2 4.86 -25.66 -16.97
CA THR A 2 4.42 -25.36 -15.60
C THR A 2 5.33 -24.37 -14.87
N PHE A 3 4.75 -23.28 -14.38
CA PHE A 3 5.37 -22.28 -13.52
C PHE A 3 5.35 -22.75 -12.06
N PHE A 4 6.50 -22.78 -11.39
CA PHE A 4 6.61 -23.05 -9.96
C PHE A 4 6.58 -21.74 -9.16
N ASN A 5 5.71 -21.72 -8.14
CA ASN A 5 5.40 -20.59 -7.28
C ASN A 5 6.23 -20.55 -5.99
N THR A 6 6.66 -19.33 -5.65
CA THR A 6 6.72 -18.72 -4.31
C THR A 6 7.54 -19.41 -3.20
N ILE A 7 8.85 -19.18 -3.26
CA ILE A 7 9.69 -18.58 -2.18
C ILE A 7 10.49 -17.49 -2.91
N PRO A 8 10.83 -16.33 -2.32
CA PRO A 8 11.61 -15.30 -3.02
C PRO A 8 13.09 -15.68 -3.08
N ASP A 9 13.40 -16.85 -3.64
CA ASP A 9 14.74 -17.45 -3.68
C ASP A 9 15.55 -17.07 -4.92
N LYS A 10 15.10 -16.14 -5.76
CA LYS A 10 15.82 -15.85 -7.02
C LYS A 10 17.04 -14.99 -6.75
N ILE A 11 18.12 -15.63 -6.29
CA ILE A 11 19.49 -15.22 -6.61
C ILE A 11 19.49 -14.90 -8.13
N PRO A 12 19.83 -13.67 -8.55
CA PRO A 12 19.77 -13.29 -9.96
C PRO A 12 20.46 -14.32 -10.86
N VAL A 13 19.92 -14.62 -12.05
CA VAL A 13 20.49 -15.64 -12.97
C VAL A 13 21.96 -15.38 -13.28
N ARG A 14 22.37 -14.10 -13.28
CA ARG A 14 23.77 -13.69 -13.40
C ARG A 14 24.62 -14.18 -12.22
N LEU A 15 24.13 -14.08 -10.98
CA LEU A 15 24.78 -14.60 -9.78
C LEU A 15 24.88 -16.14 -9.83
N VAL A 16 23.81 -16.83 -10.23
CA VAL A 16 23.79 -18.31 -10.35
C VAL A 16 24.84 -18.79 -11.36
N LYS A 17 25.03 -18.07 -12.46
CA LYS A 17 26.07 -18.37 -13.46
C LYS A 17 27.50 -18.16 -12.94
N GLU A 18 27.71 -17.27 -11.97
CA GLU A 18 29.02 -17.07 -11.33
C GLU A 18 29.26 -18.09 -10.20
N LEU A 19 28.22 -18.45 -9.44
CA LEU A 19 28.23 -19.56 -8.47
C LEU A 19 28.64 -20.88 -9.14
N ASN A 20 28.07 -21.20 -10.31
CA ASN A 20 28.40 -22.41 -11.06
C ASN A 20 29.82 -22.43 -11.68
N LYS A 21 30.57 -21.31 -11.61
CA LYS A 21 31.95 -21.21 -12.11
C LYS A 21 33.00 -21.25 -11.00
N GLU A 22 32.60 -21.55 -9.76
CA GLU A 22 33.49 -21.53 -8.59
C GLU A 22 34.18 -20.18 -8.36
N LYS A 23 33.62 -19.09 -8.92
CA LYS A 23 34.10 -17.72 -8.72
C LYS A 23 33.42 -17.15 -7.48
N TYR A 24 33.91 -17.62 -6.34
CA TYR A 24 33.43 -17.27 -5.03
C TYR A 24 33.96 -15.91 -4.57
N ASP A 25 33.52 -14.81 -5.17
CA ASP A 25 33.49 -13.55 -4.41
C ASP A 25 32.41 -13.70 -3.33
N ASN A 26 32.77 -14.49 -2.29
CA ASN A 26 31.93 -15.24 -1.37
C ASN A 26 30.87 -14.41 -0.65
N LEU A 27 31.01 -13.09 -0.67
CA LEU A 27 30.39 -12.23 0.30
C LEU A 27 29.13 -11.53 -0.23
N ILE A 28 29.14 -10.89 -1.41
CA ILE A 28 27.92 -10.33 -2.02
C ILE A 28 26.93 -11.45 -2.34
N LEU A 29 27.45 -12.57 -2.84
CA LEU A 29 26.67 -13.75 -3.15
C LEU A 29 26.01 -14.30 -1.88
N PHE A 30 26.75 -14.33 -0.76
CA PHE A 30 26.21 -14.70 0.56
C PHE A 30 25.18 -13.68 1.08
N ALA A 31 25.46 -12.37 1.05
CA ALA A 31 24.50 -11.36 1.51
C ALA A 31 23.21 -11.37 0.68
N LEU A 32 23.30 -11.52 -0.65
CA LEU A 32 22.13 -11.67 -1.52
C LEU A 32 21.41 -13.01 -1.32
N ALA A 33 22.10 -14.05 -0.84
CA ALA A 33 21.51 -15.35 -0.50
C ALA A 33 20.83 -15.33 0.89
N VAL A 34 21.40 -14.65 1.89
CA VAL A 34 20.91 -14.64 3.29
C VAL A 34 19.89 -13.55 3.57
N TYR A 35 20.03 -12.40 2.92
CA TYR A 35 19.04 -11.33 3.05
C TYR A 35 17.94 -11.41 2.01
N GLY A 36 18.21 -12.08 0.88
CA GLY A 36 17.28 -12.20 -0.23
C GLY A 36 16.60 -10.88 -0.62
N PRO A 37 15.52 -10.95 -1.39
CA PRO A 37 14.59 -9.85 -1.60
C PRO A 37 13.95 -9.27 -0.35
N HIS A 38 13.85 -10.08 0.70
CA HIS A 38 12.89 -9.87 1.78
C HIS A 38 13.58 -10.27 3.07
N ARG A 39 14.13 -9.26 3.75
CA ARG A 39 14.80 -9.36 5.04
C ARG A 39 13.98 -10.12 6.08
N LEU A 40 14.15 -11.42 6.07
CA LEU A 40 14.45 -12.20 7.26
C LEU A 40 15.86 -12.72 7.05
N ARG A 41 16.59 -12.83 8.14
CA ARG A 41 17.90 -13.48 8.18
C ARG A 41 17.66 -14.98 7.90
N GLU A 42 17.25 -15.40 6.72
CA GLU A 42 16.68 -16.74 6.51
C GLU A 42 17.00 -17.28 5.11
N LEU A 43 17.90 -18.27 5.04
CA LEU A 43 18.03 -19.18 3.91
C LEU A 43 17.20 -20.44 4.16
N VAL A 44 16.33 -20.84 3.23
CA VAL A 44 15.48 -22.04 3.36
C VAL A 44 16.09 -23.24 2.63
N ASN A 45 16.02 -24.44 3.23
CA ASN A 45 16.27 -25.74 2.57
C ASN A 45 14.96 -26.53 2.35
N ASP A 46 14.02 -26.01 1.55
CA ASP A 46 12.75 -26.67 1.20
C ASP A 46 12.95 -27.65 0.04
N ALA A 47 12.87 -28.97 0.25
CA ALA A 47 13.11 -29.98 -0.80
C ALA A 47 12.22 -29.85 -2.07
N SER A 48 11.12 -29.08 -2.03
CA SER A 48 10.24 -28.81 -3.17
C SER A 48 10.52 -27.48 -3.89
N LYS A 49 11.28 -26.56 -3.28
CA LYS A 49 11.56 -25.20 -3.80
C LYS A 49 13.00 -24.69 -3.59
N SER A 50 13.86 -25.51 -2.98
CA SER A 50 15.17 -25.15 -2.42
C SER A 50 16.16 -24.61 -3.44
N ILE A 51 17.22 -24.05 -2.89
CA ILE A 51 18.52 -23.93 -3.53
C ILE A 51 18.96 -25.25 -4.20
N GLU A 52 18.49 -26.45 -3.84
CA GLU A 52 18.87 -27.71 -4.53
C GLU A 52 18.47 -27.72 -6.01
N ASN A 53 17.43 -26.99 -6.40
CA ASN A 53 17.05 -26.82 -7.82
C ASN A 53 17.94 -25.80 -8.56
N ARG A 54 18.82 -25.07 -7.85
CA ARG A 54 19.58 -23.89 -8.33
C ARG A 54 21.09 -24.03 -8.14
N MET A 55 21.52 -24.80 -7.15
CA MET A 55 22.87 -25.14 -6.74
C MET A 55 22.82 -26.57 -6.21
N ASN A 56 23.76 -27.44 -6.60
CA ASN A 56 23.75 -28.83 -6.14
C ASN A 56 23.71 -28.89 -4.59
N LYS A 57 22.82 -29.70 -4.01
CA LYS A 57 22.66 -29.88 -2.55
C LYS A 57 23.99 -30.02 -1.83
N ILE A 58 24.88 -30.85 -2.36
CA ILE A 58 26.19 -31.14 -1.77
C ILE A 58 27.05 -29.87 -1.68
N TYR A 59 26.99 -29.01 -2.69
CA TYR A 59 27.72 -27.74 -2.67
C TYR A 59 27.10 -26.74 -1.69
N PHE A 60 25.76 -26.70 -1.60
CA PHE A 60 25.08 -25.86 -0.62
C PHE A 60 25.39 -26.28 0.80
N ASP A 61 25.25 -27.56 1.12
CA ASP A 61 25.50 -28.09 2.47
C ASP A 61 26.96 -27.89 2.89
N LYS A 62 27.92 -28.11 1.98
CA LYS A 62 29.35 -27.85 2.24
C LYS A 62 29.61 -26.37 2.52
N TRP A 63 28.95 -25.48 1.78
CA TRP A 63 29.12 -24.05 1.89
C TRP A 63 28.47 -23.50 3.16
N ALA A 64 27.21 -23.87 3.44
CA ALA A 64 26.51 -23.52 4.67
C ALA A 64 27.24 -24.07 5.90
N GLY A 65 27.76 -25.30 5.83
CA GLY A 65 28.60 -25.88 6.88
C GLY A 65 29.83 -25.02 7.18
N ALA A 66 30.59 -24.59 6.17
CA ALA A 66 31.77 -23.76 6.38
C ALA A 66 31.47 -22.40 7.03
N LEU A 67 30.33 -21.80 6.70
CA LEU A 67 29.88 -20.52 7.27
C LEU A 67 29.35 -20.67 8.69
N LYS A 68 28.70 -21.81 8.98
CA LYS A 68 28.27 -22.18 10.33
C LYS A 68 29.50 -22.42 11.23
N ASP A 69 30.49 -23.14 10.72
CA ASP A 69 31.74 -23.43 11.44
C ASP A 69 32.54 -22.17 11.76
N SER A 70 32.44 -21.13 10.92
CA SER A 70 33.06 -19.83 11.18
C SER A 70 32.22 -18.91 12.08
N GLY A 71 31.03 -19.33 12.52
CA GLY A 71 30.10 -18.51 13.29
C GLY A 71 29.46 -17.36 12.50
N PHE A 72 29.57 -17.37 11.18
CA PHE A 72 29.01 -16.33 10.29
C PHE A 72 27.48 -16.45 10.19
N ILE A 73 26.99 -17.70 10.25
CA ILE A 73 25.57 -18.03 10.30
C ILE A 73 25.30 -18.97 11.47
N GLU A 74 24.05 -18.98 11.91
CA GLU A 74 23.49 -20.00 12.78
C GLU A 74 22.35 -20.72 12.06
N GLU A 75 22.16 -22.00 12.41
CA GLU A 75 21.18 -22.91 11.84
C GLU A 75 20.05 -23.09 12.86
N TYR A 76 18.80 -23.13 12.38
CA TYR A 76 17.65 -23.46 13.21
C TYR A 76 16.58 -24.20 12.40
N GLU A 77 15.70 -24.93 13.09
CA GLU A 77 14.67 -25.74 12.46
C GLU A 77 13.28 -25.13 12.68
N ARG A 78 12.45 -25.14 11.63
CA ARG A 78 11.06 -24.69 11.68
C ARG A 78 10.22 -25.51 10.70
N ASN A 79 9.08 -26.04 11.14
CA ASN A 79 8.20 -26.89 10.32
C ASN A 79 8.92 -28.07 9.61
N ASN A 80 9.90 -28.70 10.28
CA ASN A 80 10.77 -29.76 9.73
C ASN A 80 11.62 -29.33 8.51
N GLU A 81 11.84 -28.03 8.35
CA GLU A 81 12.77 -27.44 7.39
C GLU A 81 13.92 -26.75 8.13
N VAL A 82 15.10 -26.79 7.52
CA VAL A 82 16.31 -26.13 8.05
C VAL A 82 16.41 -24.73 7.49
N TYR A 83 16.59 -23.76 8.39
CA TYR A 83 16.78 -22.35 8.09
C TYR A 83 18.15 -21.88 8.59
N TYR A 84 18.76 -20.93 7.89
CA TYR A 84 20.00 -20.30 8.33
C TYR A 84 19.86 -18.79 8.46
N LYS A 85 20.40 -18.23 9.53
CA LYS A 85 20.40 -16.78 9.78
C LYS A 85 21.81 -16.24 10.02
N ILE A 86 22.11 -15.06 9.48
CA ILE A 86 23.38 -14.37 9.76
C ILE A 86 23.42 -13.94 11.24
N THR A 87 24.57 -14.15 11.87
CA THR A 87 24.84 -13.71 13.23
C THR A 87 25.24 -12.23 13.25
N THR A 88 25.25 -11.59 14.42
CA THR A 88 25.76 -10.21 14.53
C THR A 88 27.24 -10.14 14.15
N GLU A 89 28.02 -11.15 14.52
CA GLU A 89 29.43 -11.28 14.13
C GLU A 89 29.59 -11.41 12.62
N GLY A 90 28.72 -12.20 11.96
CA GLY A 90 28.69 -12.32 10.51
C GLY A 90 28.34 -11.00 9.81
N GLU A 91 27.41 -10.22 10.37
CA GLU A 91 27.09 -8.88 9.87
C GLU A 91 28.30 -7.93 9.94
N ASP A 92 29.04 -7.95 11.04
CA ASP A 92 30.19 -7.06 11.26
C ASP A 92 31.40 -7.48 10.40
N GLU A 93 31.63 -8.78 10.25
CA GLU A 93 32.63 -9.33 9.32
C GLU A 93 32.28 -8.95 7.87
N PHE A 94 30.99 -9.01 7.51
CA PHE A 94 30.51 -8.59 6.20
C PHE A 94 30.85 -7.13 5.91
N MET A 95 30.53 -6.23 6.83
CA MET A 95 30.84 -4.80 6.71
C MET A 95 32.34 -4.56 6.58
N THR A 96 33.16 -5.22 7.41
CA THR A 96 34.63 -5.14 7.36
C THR A 96 35.16 -5.51 5.97
N ARG A 97 34.59 -6.53 5.34
CA ARG A 97 35.01 -6.95 4.00
C ARG A 97 34.53 -5.99 2.90
N ILE A 98 33.36 -5.36 3.04
CA ILE A 98 32.92 -4.29 2.11
C ILE A 98 33.98 -3.20 2.04
N GLU A 99 34.52 -2.80 3.20
CA GLU A 99 35.51 -1.72 3.29
C GLU A 99 36.87 -2.11 2.72
N ASN A 100 37.25 -3.39 2.87
CA ASN A 100 38.54 -3.89 2.41
C ASN A 100 38.53 -4.36 0.94
N SER A 101 37.37 -4.43 0.28
CA SER A 101 37.24 -4.82 -1.13
C SER A 101 36.79 -3.67 -2.01
N LYS A 102 37.69 -3.25 -2.93
CA LYS A 102 37.40 -2.20 -3.93
C LYS A 102 36.16 -2.50 -4.77
N TYR A 103 35.88 -3.76 -5.06
CA TYR A 103 34.69 -4.15 -5.82
C TYR A 103 33.40 -3.94 -5.01
N LEU A 104 33.40 -4.42 -3.76
CA LEU A 104 32.26 -4.31 -2.84
C LEU A 104 31.94 -2.86 -2.52
N THR A 105 32.97 -2.08 -2.20
CA THR A 105 32.84 -0.64 -1.92
C THR A 105 32.14 0.07 -3.09
N ARG A 106 32.62 -0.12 -4.34
CA ARG A 106 32.01 0.52 -5.52
C ARG A 106 30.56 0.08 -5.75
N LEU A 107 30.21 -1.16 -5.45
CA LEU A 107 28.84 -1.64 -5.57
C LEU A 107 27.91 -0.90 -4.60
N VAL A 108 28.30 -0.83 -3.32
CA VAL A 108 27.54 -0.14 -2.27
C VAL A 108 27.45 1.36 -2.57
N GLU A 109 28.57 2.01 -2.93
CA GLU A 109 28.59 3.42 -3.34
C GLU A 109 27.68 3.70 -4.54
N ARG A 110 27.63 2.80 -5.52
CA ARG A 110 26.70 2.91 -6.66
C ARG A 110 25.25 2.80 -6.20
N LEU A 111 24.93 1.84 -5.34
CA LEU A 111 23.57 1.65 -4.82
C LEU A 111 23.10 2.86 -4.02
N ILE A 112 23.94 3.32 -3.09
CA ILE A 112 23.72 4.54 -2.32
C ILE A 112 23.57 5.72 -3.27
N GLY A 113 24.50 5.95 -4.19
CA GLY A 113 24.45 7.08 -5.12
C GLY A 113 23.21 7.07 -6.01
N THR A 114 22.73 5.89 -6.42
CA THR A 114 21.51 5.76 -7.23
C THR A 114 20.27 6.06 -6.39
N PHE A 115 20.18 5.51 -5.17
CA PHE A 115 19.03 5.71 -4.29
C PHE A 115 18.99 7.15 -3.74
N ASP A 116 20.13 7.65 -3.24
CA ASP A 116 20.31 8.99 -2.68
C ASP A 116 20.19 10.09 -3.73
N GLY A 117 20.71 9.87 -4.94
CA GLY A 117 20.57 10.81 -6.05
C GLY A 117 19.10 11.11 -6.39
N ILE A 118 18.21 10.15 -6.14
CA ILE A 118 16.76 10.27 -6.33
C ILE A 118 16.07 10.88 -5.11
N LEU A 119 16.58 10.63 -3.89
CA LEU A 119 16.13 11.28 -2.65
C LEU A 119 16.50 12.78 -2.57
N GLY A 120 17.21 13.31 -3.56
CA GLY A 120 17.76 14.67 -3.50
C GLY A 120 18.94 14.80 -2.53
N GLY A 121 19.62 13.67 -2.25
CA GLY A 121 20.70 13.46 -1.29
C GLY A 121 20.17 12.90 0.03
N SER A 122 20.58 11.68 0.41
CA SER A 122 20.28 11.13 1.74
C SER A 122 21.32 11.55 2.78
N THR A 123 20.86 11.62 4.03
CA THR A 123 21.52 12.07 5.26
C THR A 123 22.36 10.99 5.96
N ILE A 124 22.25 9.72 5.55
CA ILE A 124 22.87 8.59 6.25
C ILE A 124 24.31 8.37 5.75
N ASN A 125 25.28 8.79 6.56
CA ASN A 125 26.70 8.56 6.32
C ASN A 125 27.25 7.56 7.34
N LYS A 126 28.39 6.90 7.06
CA LYS A 126 29.14 6.04 7.99
C LYS A 126 29.33 6.61 9.40
N LYS A 127 29.26 7.94 9.56
CA LYS A 127 29.33 8.62 10.87
C LYS A 127 28.07 8.40 11.75
N SER A 128 26.94 7.97 11.19
CA SER A 128 25.70 7.70 11.92
C SER A 128 25.85 6.49 12.87
N ASP A 129 26.72 5.54 12.55
CA ASP A 129 26.98 4.35 13.38
C ASP A 129 27.59 4.71 14.75
N ALA A 130 28.30 5.84 14.88
CA ALA A 130 28.81 6.29 16.18
C ALA A 130 27.70 6.82 17.11
N ARG A 131 26.50 7.14 16.58
CA ARG A 131 25.33 7.68 17.30
C ARG A 131 24.21 6.64 17.49
N SER A 132 24.25 5.52 16.79
CA SER A 132 23.20 4.48 16.79
C SER A 132 23.07 3.69 18.11
N ASN A 133 24.00 3.86 19.06
CA ASN A 133 23.95 3.28 20.41
C ASN A 133 22.71 3.67 21.25
N LEU A 134 21.85 4.56 20.74
CA LEU A 134 20.56 4.94 21.33
C LEU A 134 19.38 4.02 20.94
N GLY A 135 19.63 2.97 20.14
CA GLY A 135 18.65 1.90 19.82
C GLY A 135 17.45 2.32 18.96
N ASN A 136 17.50 3.53 18.41
CA ASN A 136 16.35 4.26 17.87
C ASN A 136 16.62 4.95 16.53
N ILE A 137 17.81 4.77 15.96
CA ILE A 137 18.29 5.37 14.71
C ILE A 137 18.68 4.24 13.78
N ILE A 138 18.35 4.35 12.49
CA ILE A 138 18.77 3.39 11.47
C ILE A 138 20.29 3.51 11.28
N SER A 139 21.01 2.44 11.60
CA SER A 139 22.46 2.36 11.37
C SER A 139 22.80 2.37 9.88
N TYR A 140 24.01 2.84 9.54
CA TYR A 140 24.53 2.72 8.17
C TYR A 140 24.59 1.25 7.74
N LYS A 141 24.92 0.35 8.67
CA LYS A 141 24.83 -1.10 8.48
C LYS A 141 23.43 -1.53 8.03
N GLU A 142 22.39 -1.16 8.76
CA GLU A 142 21.00 -1.46 8.39
C GLU A 142 20.60 -0.84 7.06
N TYR A 143 21.05 0.37 6.74
CA TYR A 143 20.77 0.99 5.45
C TYR A 143 21.41 0.21 4.28
N VAL A 144 22.70 -0.12 4.39
CA VAL A 144 23.43 -0.90 3.37
C VAL A 144 22.78 -2.26 3.12
N PHE A 145 22.47 -2.99 4.19
CA PHE A 145 21.80 -4.28 4.05
C PHE A 145 20.37 -4.12 3.49
N GLY A 146 19.70 -2.99 3.72
CA GLY A 146 18.38 -2.69 3.16
C GLY A 146 18.47 -2.51 1.65
N LEU A 147 19.44 -1.70 1.18
CA LEU A 147 19.72 -1.50 -0.24
C LEU A 147 20.09 -2.80 -0.96
N LEU A 148 20.96 -3.62 -0.35
CA LEU A 148 21.35 -4.90 -0.92
C LEU A 148 20.14 -5.85 -1.09
N SER A 149 19.19 -5.83 -0.14
CA SER A 149 18.00 -6.68 -0.23
C SER A 149 17.09 -6.35 -1.42
N ILE A 150 17.14 -5.11 -1.94
CA ILE A 150 16.31 -4.70 -3.06
C ILE A 150 17.08 -4.57 -4.38
N ASP A 151 18.40 -4.68 -4.42
CA ASP A 151 19.27 -4.44 -5.60
C ASP A 151 18.73 -5.12 -6.88
N TRP A 152 18.25 -6.36 -6.77
CA TRP A 152 17.70 -7.13 -7.88
C TRP A 152 16.43 -6.53 -8.52
N ARG A 153 15.67 -5.70 -7.79
CA ARG A 153 14.45 -5.02 -8.25
C ARG A 153 14.57 -3.50 -8.32
N VAL A 154 15.72 -2.93 -7.96
CA VAL A 154 15.97 -1.48 -7.95
C VAL A 154 15.62 -0.85 -9.31
N GLU A 155 16.03 -1.47 -10.43
CA GLU A 155 15.69 -0.98 -11.78
C GLU A 155 14.18 -1.02 -12.04
N HIS A 156 13.51 -2.08 -11.59
CA HIS A 156 12.07 -2.24 -11.72
C HIS A 156 11.29 -1.20 -10.89
N MET A 157 11.76 -0.91 -9.67
CA MET A 157 11.24 0.14 -8.80
C MET A 157 11.38 1.52 -9.45
N PHE A 158 12.52 1.83 -10.06
CA PHE A 158 12.73 3.13 -10.70
C PHE A 158 11.92 3.31 -11.99
N GLY A 159 11.72 2.24 -12.76
CA GLY A 159 10.77 2.28 -13.87
C GLY A 159 9.33 2.60 -13.42
N ALA A 160 8.95 2.30 -12.17
CA ALA A 160 7.68 2.76 -11.60
C ALA A 160 7.67 4.29 -11.42
N GLY A 161 8.75 4.85 -10.88
CA GLY A 161 8.92 6.29 -10.69
C GLY A 161 8.87 7.08 -12.00
N GLU A 162 9.43 6.54 -13.09
CA GLU A 162 9.30 7.15 -14.42
C GLU A 162 7.87 7.17 -14.93
N VAL A 163 7.13 6.07 -14.76
CA VAL A 163 5.70 6.01 -15.11
C VAL A 163 4.91 7.03 -14.30
N ILE A 164 5.15 7.13 -12.98
CA ILE A 164 4.50 8.10 -12.10
C ILE A 164 4.80 9.54 -12.56
N ARG A 165 6.06 9.86 -12.87
CA ARG A 165 6.46 11.20 -13.37
C ARG A 165 5.88 11.52 -14.74
N ALA A 166 5.60 10.51 -15.57
CA ALA A 166 4.95 10.68 -16.87
C ALA A 166 3.42 10.86 -16.79
N LEU A 167 2.82 10.64 -15.62
CA LEU A 167 1.42 10.99 -15.39
C LEU A 167 1.27 12.51 -15.36
N SER A 168 0.26 13.01 -16.07
CA SER A 168 0.01 14.44 -16.20
C SER A 168 -1.48 14.76 -15.92
N PRO A 169 -1.77 15.90 -15.27
CA PRO A 169 -3.13 16.32 -14.95
C PRO A 169 -4.14 16.25 -16.09
N ASP A 170 -3.74 16.69 -17.29
CA ASP A 170 -4.63 16.86 -18.44
C ASP A 170 -4.62 15.70 -19.43
N LYS A 171 -3.73 14.71 -19.21
CA LYS A 171 -3.61 13.55 -20.10
C LYS A 171 -4.86 12.67 -19.97
N HIS A 172 -5.32 12.13 -21.09
CA HIS A 172 -6.44 11.20 -21.12
C HIS A 172 -6.04 9.82 -20.55
N ILE A 173 -6.20 9.67 -19.24
CA ILE A 173 -5.85 8.47 -18.47
C ILE A 173 -7.03 8.12 -17.56
N SER A 174 -7.30 6.82 -17.43
CA SER A 174 -8.38 6.32 -16.58
C SER A 174 -7.93 5.04 -15.87
N ILE A 175 -8.45 4.83 -14.66
CA ILE A 175 -8.31 3.58 -13.91
C ILE A 175 -9.07 2.46 -14.64
N GLY A 176 -10.18 2.81 -15.30
CA GLY A 176 -10.97 1.89 -16.12
C GLY A 176 -10.14 1.16 -17.18
N LYS A 177 -9.11 1.82 -17.73
CA LYS A 177 -8.19 1.21 -18.72
C LYS A 177 -7.31 0.13 -18.08
N VAL A 178 -6.99 0.25 -16.79
CA VAL A 178 -6.25 -0.79 -16.06
C VAL A 178 -7.10 -2.06 -15.90
N PHE A 179 -8.42 -1.91 -15.70
CA PHE A 179 -9.33 -3.05 -15.70
C PHE A 179 -9.39 -3.74 -17.08
N ASP A 180 -9.43 -2.97 -18.17
CA ASP A 180 -9.38 -3.53 -19.53
C ASP A 180 -8.05 -4.25 -19.80
N ASP A 181 -6.93 -3.60 -19.50
CA ASP A 181 -5.59 -4.17 -19.69
C ASP A 181 -5.40 -5.48 -18.91
N ASN A 182 -5.91 -5.55 -17.67
CA ASN A 182 -5.84 -6.77 -16.87
C ASN A 182 -6.81 -7.85 -17.37
N ALA A 183 -8.01 -7.47 -17.84
CA ALA A 183 -8.94 -8.41 -18.47
C ALA A 183 -8.39 -9.01 -19.77
N GLU A 184 -7.58 -8.27 -20.51
CA GLU A 184 -6.90 -8.77 -21.71
C GLU A 184 -5.70 -9.66 -21.37
N LYS A 185 -4.81 -9.20 -20.47
CA LYS A 185 -3.53 -9.89 -20.17
C LYS A 185 -3.69 -11.07 -19.20
N HIS A 186 -4.70 -11.02 -18.34
CA HIS A 186 -4.90 -11.94 -17.22
C HIS A 186 -6.33 -12.48 -17.16
N ALA A 187 -7.00 -12.58 -18.32
CA ALA A 187 -8.42 -12.90 -18.49
C ALA A 187 -8.95 -13.96 -17.51
N ASP A 188 -8.33 -15.14 -17.47
CA ASP A 188 -8.79 -16.30 -16.71
C ASP A 188 -8.23 -16.37 -15.28
N ARG A 189 -7.39 -15.41 -14.87
CA ARG A 189 -6.86 -15.37 -13.50
C ARG A 189 -7.91 -14.85 -12.53
N PRO A 190 -7.94 -15.33 -11.27
CA PRO A 190 -8.77 -14.73 -10.24
C PRO A 190 -8.45 -13.24 -10.06
N ALA A 191 -9.47 -12.40 -10.07
CA ALA A 191 -9.38 -10.97 -9.80
C ALA A 191 -9.96 -10.61 -8.44
N LEU A 192 -11.08 -11.26 -8.08
CA LEU A 192 -11.80 -10.98 -6.84
C LEU A 192 -12.35 -12.27 -6.23
N LEU A 193 -12.03 -12.50 -4.96
CA LEU A 193 -12.53 -13.58 -4.12
C LEU A 193 -13.37 -12.97 -3.01
N TYR A 194 -14.60 -13.44 -2.83
CA TYR A 194 -15.49 -12.98 -1.78
C TYR A 194 -16.42 -14.12 -1.36
N GLU A 195 -16.26 -14.60 -0.13
CA GLU A 195 -16.99 -15.75 0.40
C GLU A 195 -16.85 -16.98 -0.51
N ASP A 196 -17.91 -17.43 -1.17
CA ASP A 196 -17.87 -18.57 -2.10
C ASP A 196 -17.86 -18.13 -3.57
N LEU A 197 -17.80 -16.81 -3.82
CA LEU A 197 -17.71 -16.22 -5.14
C LEU A 197 -16.26 -16.00 -5.56
N MET A 198 -15.99 -16.25 -6.83
CA MET A 198 -14.74 -15.89 -7.51
C MET A 198 -15.10 -15.26 -8.85
N TYR A 199 -14.53 -14.08 -9.11
CA TYR A 199 -14.54 -13.45 -10.42
C TYR A 199 -13.15 -13.53 -11.02
N THR A 200 -13.06 -13.99 -12.25
CA THR A 200 -11.88 -13.79 -13.10
C THR A 200 -11.76 -12.32 -13.50
N TYR A 201 -10.60 -11.89 -14.01
CA TYR A 201 -10.45 -10.51 -14.52
C TYR A 201 -11.39 -10.20 -15.67
N LYS A 202 -11.64 -11.18 -16.54
CA LYS A 202 -12.61 -11.05 -17.63
C LYS A 202 -14.01 -10.82 -17.09
N GLU A 203 -14.50 -11.71 -16.22
CA GLU A 203 -15.86 -11.62 -15.65
C GLU A 203 -16.04 -10.34 -14.85
N LEU A 204 -15.05 -9.95 -14.04
CA LEU A 204 -15.09 -8.70 -13.28
C LEU A 204 -15.21 -7.49 -14.20
N ASN A 205 -14.42 -7.43 -15.28
CA ASN A 205 -14.47 -6.32 -16.23
C ASN A 205 -15.77 -6.30 -17.04
N GLU A 206 -16.33 -7.45 -17.39
CA GLU A 206 -17.64 -7.55 -18.03
C GLU A 206 -18.75 -7.00 -17.12
N TRP A 207 -18.74 -7.33 -15.83
CA TRP A 207 -19.67 -6.73 -14.85
C TRP A 207 -19.48 -5.23 -14.71
N ILE A 208 -18.22 -4.76 -14.63
CA ILE A 208 -17.91 -3.33 -14.61
C ILE A 208 -18.48 -2.63 -15.86
N ASN A 209 -18.33 -3.21 -17.04
CA ASN A 209 -18.83 -2.65 -18.29
C ASN A 209 -20.36 -2.63 -18.34
N ARG A 210 -21.04 -3.66 -17.82
CA ARG A 210 -22.52 -3.69 -17.70
C ARG A 210 -23.04 -2.51 -16.88
N TYR A 211 -22.49 -2.31 -15.69
CA TYR A 211 -22.85 -1.18 -14.82
C TYR A 211 -22.53 0.16 -15.49
N ALA A 212 -21.37 0.27 -16.14
CA ALA A 212 -20.95 1.50 -16.83
C ALA A 212 -21.93 1.88 -17.97
N ASN A 213 -22.30 0.91 -18.81
CA ASN A 213 -23.24 1.12 -19.91
C ASN A 213 -24.66 1.44 -19.39
N TYR A 214 -25.09 0.79 -18.30
CA TYR A 214 -26.37 1.13 -17.66
C TYR A 214 -26.38 2.58 -17.19
N PHE A 215 -25.37 3.00 -16.44
CA PHE A 215 -25.28 4.36 -15.92
C PHE A 215 -25.26 5.42 -17.04
N LEU A 216 -24.59 5.15 -18.16
CA LEU A 216 -24.67 6.00 -19.35
C LEU A 216 -26.08 6.04 -19.95
N SER A 217 -26.81 4.92 -19.97
CA SER A 217 -28.20 4.85 -20.47
C SER A 217 -29.17 5.69 -19.63
N LEU A 218 -28.85 5.93 -18.35
CA LEU A 218 -29.60 6.84 -17.47
C LEU A 218 -29.31 8.31 -17.76
N GLY A 219 -28.37 8.60 -18.66
CA GLY A 219 -27.94 9.96 -19.00
C GLY A 219 -26.86 10.53 -18.08
N LEU A 220 -26.25 9.72 -17.21
CA LEU A 220 -25.13 10.15 -16.39
C LEU A 220 -23.92 10.50 -17.27
N LYS A 221 -23.24 11.57 -16.92
CA LYS A 221 -22.09 12.12 -17.66
C LYS A 221 -20.89 12.26 -16.74
N LYS A 222 -19.72 12.37 -17.36
CA LYS A 222 -18.47 12.69 -16.65
C LYS A 222 -18.68 13.90 -15.73
N GLY A 223 -18.29 13.74 -14.46
CA GLY A 223 -18.46 14.75 -13.40
C GLY A 223 -19.72 14.57 -12.55
N ASP A 224 -20.72 13.80 -13.00
CA ASP A 224 -21.90 13.51 -12.18
C ASP A 224 -21.52 12.63 -10.99
N VAL A 225 -22.15 12.90 -9.84
CA VAL A 225 -21.92 12.18 -8.59
C VAL A 225 -23.03 11.18 -8.36
N VAL A 226 -22.72 10.03 -7.74
CA VAL A 226 -23.69 9.03 -7.30
C VAL A 226 -23.38 8.67 -5.85
N ASN A 227 -24.37 8.75 -4.97
CA ASN A 227 -24.21 8.29 -3.59
C ASN A 227 -24.19 6.77 -3.55
N VAL A 228 -23.18 6.20 -2.88
CA VAL A 228 -23.01 4.75 -2.70
C VAL A 228 -22.91 4.46 -1.22
N PHE A 229 -23.98 3.90 -0.66
CA PHE A 229 -24.06 3.46 0.73
C PHE A 229 -24.14 1.93 0.76
N LEU A 230 -22.94 1.32 0.76
CA LEU A 230 -22.74 -0.10 0.53
C LEU A 230 -21.53 -0.58 1.35
N GLU A 231 -21.66 -1.70 2.07
CA GLU A 231 -20.52 -2.34 2.73
C GLU A 231 -19.60 -3.04 1.72
N ASN A 232 -18.44 -3.53 2.18
CA ASN A 232 -17.52 -4.27 1.35
C ASN A 232 -18.18 -5.56 0.82
N ARG A 233 -18.41 -5.59 -0.49
CA ARG A 233 -18.79 -6.76 -1.29
C ARG A 233 -18.47 -6.49 -2.77
N PRO A 234 -18.51 -7.50 -3.66
CA PRO A 234 -18.07 -7.34 -5.04
C PRO A 234 -18.69 -6.16 -5.79
N GLU A 235 -19.97 -5.90 -5.54
CA GLU A 235 -20.74 -4.83 -6.16
C GLU A 235 -20.10 -3.45 -5.92
N LEU A 236 -19.50 -3.22 -4.75
CA LEU A 236 -18.84 -1.94 -4.46
C LEU A 236 -17.65 -1.68 -5.39
N LEU A 237 -16.79 -2.69 -5.60
CA LEU A 237 -15.67 -2.58 -6.54
C LEU A 237 -16.14 -2.49 -7.99
N ILE A 238 -17.21 -3.22 -8.36
CA ILE A 238 -17.81 -3.16 -9.69
C ILE A 238 -18.36 -1.76 -9.98
N ILE A 239 -19.09 -1.17 -9.04
CA ILE A 239 -19.66 0.18 -9.16
C ILE A 239 -18.55 1.22 -9.27
N ILE A 240 -17.53 1.18 -8.40
CA ILE A 240 -16.39 2.08 -8.50
C ILE A 240 -15.69 1.92 -9.85
N GLY A 241 -15.44 0.68 -10.28
CA GLY A 241 -14.85 0.37 -11.59
C GLY A 241 -15.67 0.95 -12.74
N ALA A 242 -17.00 0.82 -12.70
CA ALA A 242 -17.91 1.34 -13.71
C ALA A 242 -17.81 2.86 -13.82
N MET A 243 -17.81 3.54 -12.67
CA MET A 243 -17.68 5.00 -12.61
C MET A 243 -16.33 5.46 -13.18
N THR A 244 -15.25 4.71 -12.93
CA THR A 244 -13.95 5.01 -13.52
C THR A 244 -13.91 4.87 -15.05
N LYS A 245 -14.84 4.13 -15.67
CA LYS A 245 -14.92 4.00 -17.14
C LYS A 245 -15.75 5.09 -17.81
N ILE A 246 -16.59 5.81 -17.06
CA ILE A 246 -17.50 6.83 -17.60
C ILE A 246 -17.25 8.22 -17.05
N GLY A 247 -16.31 8.36 -16.10
CA GLY A 247 -15.89 9.63 -15.52
C GLY A 247 -16.86 10.20 -14.49
N THR A 248 -17.82 9.41 -14.01
CA THR A 248 -18.69 9.76 -12.88
C THR A 248 -17.98 9.51 -11.56
N ILE A 249 -18.56 9.99 -10.46
CA ILE A 249 -17.91 10.03 -9.15
C ILE A 249 -18.72 9.21 -8.14
N ALA A 250 -18.07 8.22 -7.52
CA ALA A 250 -18.64 7.46 -6.40
C ALA A 250 -18.53 8.26 -5.10
N SER A 251 -19.63 8.79 -4.58
CA SER A 251 -19.68 9.34 -3.22
C SER A 251 -19.80 8.19 -2.21
N LEU A 252 -18.65 7.76 -1.68
CA LEU A 252 -18.54 6.57 -0.83
C LEU A 252 -18.93 6.89 0.62
N ILE A 253 -20.19 6.65 0.96
CA ILE A 253 -20.76 6.99 2.26
C ILE A 253 -20.24 6.01 3.33
N ASN A 254 -19.79 6.54 4.47
CA ASN A 254 -19.29 5.73 5.57
C ASN A 254 -20.43 4.89 6.19
N THR A 255 -20.30 3.57 6.11
CA THR A 255 -21.35 2.62 6.50
C THR A 255 -21.70 2.61 7.99
N ARG A 256 -20.90 3.30 8.82
CA ARG A 256 -21.15 3.47 10.27
C ARG A 256 -21.89 4.76 10.62
N GLN A 257 -22.05 5.70 9.68
CA GLN A 257 -22.77 6.95 9.94
C GLN A 257 -24.26 6.70 10.13
N ARG A 258 -24.88 7.47 11.03
CA ARG A 258 -26.30 7.41 11.36
C ARG A 258 -26.85 8.81 11.55
N THR A 259 -28.17 8.97 11.41
CA THR A 259 -28.90 10.21 11.75
C THR A 259 -28.27 11.43 11.07
N THR A 260 -27.99 12.51 11.80
CA THR A 260 -27.45 13.78 11.28
C THR A 260 -26.18 13.60 10.45
N SER A 261 -25.25 12.73 10.86
CA SER A 261 -24.01 12.50 10.10
C SER A 261 -24.26 11.84 8.74
N LEU A 262 -25.24 10.94 8.66
CA LEU A 262 -25.63 10.26 7.43
C LEU A 262 -26.39 11.20 6.50
N ILE A 263 -27.36 11.95 7.04
CA ILE A 263 -28.12 12.99 6.30
C ILE A 263 -27.15 13.98 5.67
N HIS A 264 -26.23 14.53 6.46
CA HIS A 264 -25.21 15.46 5.99
C HIS A 264 -24.39 14.88 4.84
N SER A 265 -23.91 13.64 4.97
CA SER A 265 -23.10 12.99 3.92
C SER A 265 -23.88 12.69 2.64
N LEU A 266 -25.15 12.29 2.75
CA LEU A 266 -26.02 12.02 1.59
C LEU A 266 -26.39 13.31 0.85
N LEU A 267 -26.61 14.42 1.56
CA LEU A 267 -26.96 15.72 1.00
C LEU A 267 -25.75 16.56 0.57
N LEU A 268 -24.52 16.14 0.91
CA LEU A 268 -23.32 16.96 0.68
C LEU A 268 -23.06 17.20 -0.81
N ASN A 269 -23.41 16.22 -1.66
CA ASN A 269 -23.22 16.29 -3.10
C ASN A 269 -24.57 16.46 -3.78
N ASN A 270 -24.65 17.35 -4.76
CA ASN A 270 -25.85 17.50 -5.58
C ASN A 270 -25.98 16.31 -6.55
N THR A 271 -26.62 15.23 -6.07
CA THR A 271 -26.91 14.03 -6.86
C THR A 271 -28.37 13.63 -6.70
N LYS A 272 -28.90 13.03 -7.77
CA LYS A 272 -30.23 12.42 -7.83
C LYS A 272 -30.17 10.90 -7.92
N VAL A 273 -29.01 10.29 -7.69
CA VAL A 273 -28.84 8.83 -7.75
C VAL A 273 -28.23 8.33 -6.45
N ASN A 274 -28.98 7.48 -5.76
CA ASN A 274 -28.58 6.88 -4.48
C ASN A 274 -28.63 5.37 -4.60
N ILE A 275 -27.49 4.71 -4.37
CA ILE A 275 -27.33 3.26 -4.38
C ILE A 275 -27.20 2.78 -2.94
N ILE A 276 -28.16 1.98 -2.49
CA ILE A 276 -28.27 1.50 -1.11
C ILE A 276 -28.17 -0.03 -1.10
N GLY A 277 -27.23 -0.55 -0.31
CA GLY A 277 -27.15 -1.98 -0.03
C GLY A 277 -28.23 -2.44 0.94
N GLU A 278 -28.76 -3.65 0.74
CA GLU A 278 -29.73 -4.29 1.65
C GLU A 278 -29.29 -4.18 3.13
N GLU A 279 -28.01 -4.42 3.41
CA GLU A 279 -27.45 -4.41 4.76
C GLU A 279 -27.45 -3.03 5.45
N LEU A 280 -27.69 -1.97 4.68
CA LEU A 280 -27.75 -0.58 5.16
C LEU A 280 -29.12 0.06 4.97
N TYR A 281 -30.10 -0.67 4.43
CA TYR A 281 -31.42 -0.16 4.13
C TYR A 281 -32.09 0.48 5.35
N HIS A 282 -32.12 -0.20 6.50
CA HIS A 282 -32.74 0.37 7.71
C HIS A 282 -32.05 1.64 8.19
N ALA A 283 -30.73 1.76 8.02
CA ALA A 283 -30.01 2.99 8.37
C ALA A 283 -30.39 4.16 7.44
N PHE A 284 -30.60 3.88 6.15
CA PHE A 284 -31.10 4.83 5.18
C PHE A 284 -32.57 5.20 5.41
N GLU A 285 -33.44 4.20 5.64
CA GLU A 285 -34.87 4.40 5.86
C GLU A 285 -35.13 5.31 7.06
N ASN A 286 -34.36 5.15 8.15
CA ASN A 286 -34.45 6.00 9.34
C ASN A 286 -34.15 7.49 9.10
N VAL A 287 -33.53 7.84 7.98
CA VAL A 287 -33.21 9.22 7.63
C VAL A 287 -33.89 9.68 6.34
N LYS A 288 -34.62 8.78 5.64
CA LYS A 288 -35.17 9.03 4.30
C LYS A 288 -36.12 10.24 4.26
N SER A 289 -36.91 10.44 5.32
CA SER A 289 -37.81 11.60 5.44
C SER A 289 -37.09 12.93 5.53
N ASP A 290 -35.82 12.95 5.94
CA ASP A 290 -35.01 14.15 6.15
C ASP A 290 -34.12 14.49 4.93
N LEU A 291 -34.24 13.74 3.83
CA LEU A 291 -33.41 13.90 2.62
C LEU A 291 -34.07 14.74 1.51
N ASP A 292 -35.29 15.24 1.72
CA ASP A 292 -36.03 16.04 0.73
C ASP A 292 -36.07 15.42 -0.69
N LEU A 293 -36.20 14.09 -0.77
CA LEU A 293 -36.20 13.35 -2.04
C LEU A 293 -37.40 13.73 -2.91
N THR A 294 -37.18 13.90 -4.21
CA THR A 294 -38.23 14.20 -5.19
C THR A 294 -38.45 13.01 -6.13
N SER A 295 -39.46 13.10 -7.00
CA SER A 295 -39.69 12.07 -8.04
C SER A 295 -38.56 11.96 -9.07
N GLU A 296 -37.63 12.92 -9.10
CA GLU A 296 -36.44 12.87 -9.95
C GLU A 296 -35.30 12.05 -9.32
N ASP A 297 -35.35 11.80 -8.01
CA ASP A 297 -34.39 10.98 -7.30
C ASP A 297 -34.59 9.49 -7.63
N LYS A 298 -33.52 8.84 -8.07
CA LYS A 298 -33.46 7.40 -8.28
C LYS A 298 -32.86 6.73 -7.05
N LEU A 299 -33.66 5.85 -6.43
CA LEU A 299 -33.24 5.00 -5.33
C LEU A 299 -32.99 3.60 -5.87
N TYR A 300 -31.73 3.19 -5.88
CA TYR A 300 -31.32 1.84 -6.27
C TYR A 300 -31.10 0.99 -5.03
N PHE A 301 -31.65 -0.23 -5.06
CA PHE A 301 -31.44 -1.24 -4.04
C PHE A 301 -30.56 -2.36 -4.59
N ILE A 302 -29.57 -2.78 -3.81
CA ILE A 302 -28.74 -3.93 -4.15
C ILE A 302 -29.01 -5.02 -3.13
N LYS A 303 -29.72 -6.07 -3.57
CA LYS A 303 -29.96 -7.25 -2.74
C LYS A 303 -28.65 -7.95 -2.36
N ASP A 304 -28.56 -8.37 -1.11
CA ASP A 304 -27.46 -9.13 -0.53
C ASP A 304 -27.93 -10.57 -0.23
N LYS A 305 -27.58 -11.12 0.94
CA LYS A 305 -27.98 -12.45 1.39
C LYS A 305 -29.30 -12.46 2.16
N GLY A 306 -29.87 -11.29 2.45
CA GLY A 306 -31.10 -11.23 3.21
C GLY A 306 -32.30 -11.62 2.35
N ASP A 307 -33.39 -11.92 3.05
CA ASP A 307 -34.67 -12.27 2.43
C ASP A 307 -35.53 -11.02 2.17
N MET A 308 -34.94 -9.81 2.16
CA MET A 308 -35.71 -8.60 1.91
C MET A 308 -36.15 -8.54 0.43
N ASP A 309 -37.43 -8.27 0.22
CA ASP A 309 -37.94 -7.87 -1.09
C ASP A 309 -37.48 -6.45 -1.43
N ILE A 310 -37.54 -6.08 -2.72
CA ILE A 310 -37.17 -4.73 -3.13
C ILE A 310 -38.13 -3.73 -2.46
N PRO A 311 -37.65 -2.78 -1.64
CA PRO A 311 -38.51 -1.85 -0.93
C PRO A 311 -39.29 -0.95 -1.90
N GLU A 312 -40.47 -0.48 -1.48
CA GLU A 312 -41.30 0.41 -2.29
C GLU A 312 -40.53 1.69 -2.70
N GLY A 313 -40.61 2.03 -3.98
CA GLY A 313 -39.91 3.18 -4.56
C GLY A 313 -38.44 2.95 -4.88
N PHE A 314 -37.91 1.72 -4.69
CA PHE A 314 -36.56 1.35 -5.11
C PHE A 314 -36.55 0.56 -6.42
N ILE A 315 -35.45 0.68 -7.15
CA ILE A 315 -35.15 -0.07 -8.37
C ILE A 315 -34.13 -1.16 -8.03
N ASP A 316 -34.37 -2.40 -8.43
CA ASP A 316 -33.39 -3.48 -8.32
C ASP A 316 -32.24 -3.25 -9.30
N LEU A 317 -31.10 -2.77 -8.79
CA LEU A 317 -29.97 -2.45 -9.65
C LEU A 317 -29.36 -3.70 -10.30
N LYS A 318 -29.39 -4.86 -9.65
CA LYS A 318 -28.79 -6.09 -10.20
C LYS A 318 -29.59 -6.59 -11.39
N GLU A 319 -30.92 -6.50 -11.32
CA GLU A 319 -31.81 -6.89 -12.40
C GLU A 319 -31.64 -5.97 -13.63
N GLU A 320 -31.53 -4.65 -13.41
CA GLU A 320 -31.39 -3.67 -14.49
C GLU A 320 -30.07 -3.79 -15.29
N VAL A 321 -29.00 -4.22 -14.62
CA VAL A 321 -27.65 -4.30 -15.21
C VAL A 321 -27.33 -5.66 -15.84
N LYS A 322 -28.05 -6.73 -15.51
CA LYS A 322 -27.66 -8.10 -15.87
C LYS A 322 -27.54 -8.36 -17.38
N ASP A 323 -28.35 -7.66 -18.19
CA ASP A 323 -28.41 -7.83 -19.65
C ASP A 323 -27.78 -6.66 -20.42
N GLN A 324 -27.10 -5.75 -19.71
CA GLN A 324 -26.44 -4.61 -20.34
C GLN A 324 -25.21 -5.04 -21.14
N ASN A 325 -24.74 -4.15 -22.02
CA ASN A 325 -23.59 -4.42 -22.87
C ASN A 325 -22.31 -4.62 -22.01
N THR A 326 -21.53 -5.65 -22.34
CA THR A 326 -20.25 -5.99 -21.69
C THR A 326 -19.05 -5.30 -22.33
N SER A 327 -19.25 -4.54 -23.41
CA SER A 327 -18.19 -3.82 -24.12
C SER A 327 -17.79 -2.55 -23.36
N THR A 328 -16.51 -2.21 -23.41
CA THR A 328 -15.98 -0.99 -22.78
C THR A 328 -16.63 0.25 -23.40
N PRO A 329 -17.22 1.15 -22.59
CA PRO A 329 -17.84 2.36 -23.10
C PRO A 329 -16.79 3.32 -23.68
N SER A 330 -17.12 3.99 -24.78
CA SER A 330 -16.21 4.95 -25.45
C SER A 330 -15.84 6.16 -24.58
N ALA A 331 -16.71 6.51 -23.62
CA ALA A 331 -16.52 7.60 -22.65
C ALA A 331 -15.21 7.50 -21.85
N ILE A 332 -14.63 6.31 -21.73
CA ILE A 332 -13.34 6.06 -21.06
C ILE A 332 -12.18 6.88 -21.64
N ASN A 333 -12.32 7.33 -22.90
CA ASN A 333 -11.30 8.10 -23.60
C ASN A 333 -11.31 9.59 -23.27
N ASP A 334 -12.40 10.10 -22.67
CA ASP A 334 -12.56 11.53 -22.33
C ASP A 334 -12.12 11.86 -20.90
N ILE A 335 -11.71 10.84 -20.14
CA ILE A 335 -11.29 10.94 -18.75
C ILE A 335 -9.84 11.41 -18.67
N LYS A 336 -9.59 12.43 -17.84
CA LYS A 336 -8.31 13.06 -17.59
C LYS A 336 -7.77 12.70 -16.20
N GLY A 337 -6.46 12.83 -16.03
CA GLY A 337 -5.78 12.50 -14.78
C GLY A 337 -6.35 13.19 -13.54
N MET A 338 -6.70 14.47 -13.63
CA MET A 338 -7.28 15.22 -12.50
C MET A 338 -8.76 14.99 -12.30
N ASP A 339 -9.46 14.24 -13.15
CA ASP A 339 -10.87 13.98 -12.89
C ASP A 339 -11.03 13.14 -11.61
N PRO A 340 -11.98 13.50 -10.73
CA PRO A 340 -12.34 12.67 -9.59
C PRO A 340 -13.05 11.40 -10.05
N TYR A 341 -12.80 10.28 -9.36
CA TYR A 341 -13.53 9.02 -9.54
C TYR A 341 -14.32 8.62 -8.28
N ALA A 342 -13.93 9.13 -7.11
CA ALA A 342 -14.61 8.88 -5.85
C ALA A 342 -14.46 10.07 -4.89
N TYR A 343 -15.42 10.18 -3.97
CA TYR A 343 -15.34 11.02 -2.78
C TYR A 343 -15.26 10.14 -1.54
N ILE A 344 -14.26 10.40 -0.71
CA ILE A 344 -14.03 9.72 0.56
C ILE A 344 -14.27 10.73 1.68
N PHE A 345 -15.04 10.33 2.69
CA PHE A 345 -15.41 11.22 3.78
C PHE A 345 -14.41 11.17 4.93
N THR A 346 -13.90 12.33 5.33
CA THR A 346 -13.01 12.49 6.48
C THR A 346 -13.71 13.23 7.61
N SER A 347 -13.26 13.01 8.86
CA SER A 347 -13.72 13.77 10.01
C SER A 347 -13.36 15.24 9.83
N GLY A 348 -14.37 16.10 9.64
CA GLY A 348 -14.15 17.53 9.57
C GLY A 348 -13.82 18.12 10.93
N THR A 349 -13.04 19.19 10.95
CA THR A 349 -12.72 20.00 12.15
C THR A 349 -13.96 20.53 12.89
N THR A 350 -15.12 20.56 12.22
CA THR A 350 -16.42 20.99 12.77
C THR A 350 -17.26 19.82 13.30
N GLY A 351 -16.73 18.59 13.32
CA GLY A 351 -17.45 17.37 13.69
C GLY A 351 -18.27 16.73 12.57
N LEU A 352 -18.62 17.49 11.52
CA LEU A 352 -19.33 16.97 10.35
C LEU A 352 -18.36 16.46 9.26
N PRO A 353 -18.68 15.35 8.59
CA PRO A 353 -17.85 14.79 7.52
C PRO A 353 -17.61 15.76 6.35
N LYS A 354 -16.42 15.71 5.75
CA LYS A 354 -16.07 16.43 4.51
C LYS A 354 -15.74 15.43 3.39
N ALA A 355 -16.19 15.70 2.17
CA ALA A 355 -15.84 14.89 1.00
C ALA A 355 -14.47 15.30 0.43
N ALA A 356 -13.54 14.36 0.41
CA ALA A 356 -12.22 14.51 -0.21
C ALA A 356 -12.21 13.85 -1.60
N PRO A 357 -11.87 14.60 -2.67
CA PRO A 357 -11.84 14.06 -4.03
C PRO A 357 -10.64 13.16 -4.29
N MET A 358 -10.90 11.89 -4.60
CA MET A 358 -9.91 10.94 -5.10
C MET A 358 -9.89 10.99 -6.63
N ARG A 359 -8.70 11.13 -7.21
CA ARG A 359 -8.50 11.40 -8.64
C ARG A 359 -7.83 10.24 -9.35
N HIS A 360 -8.08 10.12 -10.66
CA HIS A 360 -7.50 9.07 -11.49
C HIS A 360 -5.96 9.03 -11.41
N ILE A 361 -5.31 10.20 -11.47
CA ILE A 361 -3.86 10.31 -11.37
C ILE A 361 -3.30 9.79 -10.05
N HIS A 362 -4.01 9.98 -8.93
CA HIS A 362 -3.58 9.51 -7.61
C HIS A 362 -3.64 7.98 -7.54
N MET A 363 -4.74 7.38 -8.01
CA MET A 363 -4.89 5.93 -8.03
C MET A 363 -3.88 5.28 -8.99
N LEU A 364 -3.69 5.83 -10.19
CA LEU A 364 -2.69 5.33 -11.15
C LEU A 364 -1.26 5.45 -10.62
N SER A 365 -0.95 6.54 -9.90
CA SER A 365 0.32 6.67 -9.19
C SER A 365 0.45 5.60 -8.10
N SER A 366 -0.64 5.34 -7.36
CA SER A 366 -0.68 4.35 -6.29
C SER A 366 -0.50 2.92 -6.80
N ILE A 367 -1.05 2.58 -7.96
CA ILE A 367 -0.85 1.26 -8.59
C ILE A 367 0.66 1.02 -8.84
N GLN A 368 1.38 2.03 -9.31
CA GLN A 368 2.83 1.94 -9.49
C GLN A 368 3.57 1.97 -8.14
N ALA A 369 3.22 2.88 -7.24
CA ALA A 369 3.95 3.04 -5.98
C ALA A 369 3.81 1.80 -5.08
N TRP A 370 2.60 1.29 -4.92
CA TRP A 370 2.32 0.16 -4.04
C TRP A 370 2.50 -1.17 -4.73
N GLY A 371 1.87 -1.36 -5.88
CA GLY A 371 1.92 -2.63 -6.59
C GLY A 371 3.30 -2.93 -7.16
N ARG A 372 3.90 -1.96 -7.89
CA ARG A 372 5.19 -2.16 -8.54
C ARG A 372 6.39 -1.96 -7.61
N MET A 373 6.42 -0.83 -6.91
CA MET A 373 7.62 -0.37 -6.21
C MET A 373 7.74 -0.92 -4.79
N ALA A 374 6.69 -0.83 -3.96
CA ALA A 374 6.75 -1.32 -2.58
C ALA A 374 6.57 -2.85 -2.51
N MET A 375 5.36 -3.34 -2.82
CA MET A 375 4.95 -4.73 -2.61
C MET A 375 5.45 -5.70 -3.70
N HIS A 376 5.90 -5.17 -4.85
CA HIS A 376 6.31 -5.97 -6.01
C HIS A 376 5.33 -7.12 -6.30
N MET A 377 4.06 -6.75 -6.47
CA MET A 377 2.95 -7.68 -6.67
C MET A 377 3.16 -8.52 -7.92
N GLN A 378 2.94 -9.82 -7.78
CA GLN A 378 2.96 -10.80 -8.85
C GLN A 378 1.53 -11.24 -9.19
N PRO A 379 1.25 -11.71 -10.41
CA PRO A 379 -0.08 -12.21 -10.75
C PRO A 379 -0.62 -13.28 -9.79
N GLU A 380 0.27 -14.06 -9.15
CA GLU A 380 -0.06 -15.11 -8.18
C GLU A 380 -0.31 -14.62 -6.76
N ASP A 381 -0.02 -13.34 -6.49
CA ASP A 381 -0.35 -12.76 -5.20
C ASP A 381 -1.86 -12.62 -5.03
N ILE A 382 -2.28 -12.79 -3.79
CA ILE A 382 -3.67 -12.61 -3.36
C ILE A 382 -3.63 -11.70 -2.14
N ILE A 383 -4.05 -10.45 -2.32
CA ILE A 383 -4.10 -9.46 -1.24
C ILE A 383 -5.43 -9.52 -0.50
N TYR A 384 -5.38 -9.76 0.81
CA TYR A 384 -6.57 -9.75 1.67
C TYR A 384 -6.88 -8.33 2.15
N ILE A 385 -8.07 -7.84 1.81
CA ILE A 385 -8.58 -6.53 2.18
C ILE A 385 -9.74 -6.72 3.14
N THR A 386 -9.50 -6.38 4.40
CA THR A 386 -10.53 -6.38 5.47
C THR A 386 -10.93 -4.97 5.89
N LEU A 387 -10.21 -3.97 5.39
CA LEU A 387 -10.44 -2.56 5.65
C LEU A 387 -11.60 -2.02 4.77
N PRO A 388 -12.32 -0.99 5.22
CA PRO A 388 -13.46 -0.48 4.45
C PRO A 388 -13.03 0.19 3.14
N LEU A 389 -13.65 -0.19 2.02
CA LEU A 389 -13.37 0.36 0.69
C LEU A 389 -13.84 1.82 0.53
N PHE A 390 -14.69 2.32 1.42
CA PHE A 390 -15.02 3.75 1.49
C PHE A 390 -13.90 4.61 2.10
N HIS A 391 -12.78 4.00 2.53
CA HIS A 391 -11.59 4.70 3.01
C HIS A 391 -10.41 4.58 2.05
N SER A 392 -9.55 5.61 2.04
CA SER A 392 -8.46 5.72 1.07
C SER A 392 -7.40 4.63 1.23
N ASN A 393 -7.14 4.15 2.45
CA ASN A 393 -6.15 3.09 2.67
C ASN A 393 -6.50 1.82 1.89
N ALA A 394 -7.73 1.29 2.03
CA ALA A 394 -8.15 0.09 1.32
C ALA A 394 -8.08 0.27 -0.22
N MET A 395 -8.46 1.45 -0.72
CA MET A 395 -8.46 1.74 -2.16
C MET A 395 -7.07 2.03 -2.74
N HIS A 396 -6.35 3.02 -2.21
CA HIS A 396 -5.07 3.47 -2.74
C HIS A 396 -3.87 2.62 -2.28
N ILE A 397 -4.05 1.68 -1.36
CA ILE A 397 -2.97 0.77 -0.93
C ILE A 397 -3.36 -0.65 -1.29
N GLY A 398 -4.47 -1.16 -0.77
CA GLY A 398 -4.92 -2.53 -1.01
C GLY A 398 -5.28 -2.78 -2.47
N VAL A 399 -6.34 -2.13 -2.96
CA VAL A 399 -6.85 -2.32 -4.33
C VAL A 399 -5.80 -1.87 -5.37
N ALA A 400 -5.13 -0.74 -5.14
CA ALA A 400 -4.05 -0.28 -6.03
C ALA A 400 -2.90 -1.29 -6.14
N SER A 401 -2.49 -1.92 -5.04
CA SER A 401 -1.52 -3.03 -5.10
C SER A 401 -2.01 -4.14 -6.02
N ALA A 402 -3.28 -4.56 -5.85
CA ALA A 402 -3.83 -5.69 -6.58
C ALA A 402 -3.89 -5.47 -8.09
N LEU A 403 -4.26 -4.25 -8.50
CA LEU A 403 -4.40 -3.87 -9.91
C LEU A 403 -3.07 -3.83 -10.66
N TYR A 404 -1.94 -3.81 -9.95
CA TYR A 404 -0.64 -3.98 -10.59
C TYR A 404 -0.38 -5.45 -10.91
N GLY A 405 -0.21 -5.77 -12.19
CA GLY A 405 0.26 -7.08 -12.61
C GLY A 405 -0.74 -8.22 -12.42
N GLY A 406 -2.05 -7.94 -12.34
CA GLY A 406 -3.08 -8.98 -12.40
C GLY A 406 -3.18 -9.88 -11.17
N SER A 407 -2.92 -9.34 -9.97
CA SER A 407 -3.01 -10.08 -8.70
C SER A 407 -4.41 -10.01 -8.08
N ALA A 408 -4.84 -11.06 -7.38
CA ALA A 408 -6.23 -11.15 -6.91
C ALA A 408 -6.47 -10.35 -5.62
N ILE A 409 -7.69 -9.85 -5.45
CA ILE A 409 -8.20 -9.31 -4.19
C ILE A 409 -9.01 -10.40 -3.50
N ALA A 410 -8.65 -10.77 -2.27
CA ALA A 410 -9.58 -11.41 -1.35
C ALA A 410 -10.27 -10.32 -0.53
N LEU A 411 -11.60 -10.25 -0.57
CA LEU A 411 -12.36 -9.19 0.11
C LEU A 411 -13.12 -9.78 1.29
N ALA A 412 -12.96 -9.17 2.46
CA ALA A 412 -13.84 -9.40 3.59
C ALA A 412 -14.89 -8.30 3.68
N ARG A 413 -16.10 -8.66 4.13
CA ARG A 413 -17.12 -7.66 4.44
C ARG A 413 -16.69 -6.70 5.54
N ARG A 414 -16.01 -7.23 6.55
CA ARG A 414 -15.39 -6.49 7.65
C ARG A 414 -14.29 -7.32 8.28
N PHE A 415 -13.36 -6.66 8.97
CA PHE A 415 -12.38 -7.35 9.79
C PHE A 415 -13.04 -8.24 10.86
N SER A 416 -12.54 -9.46 10.99
CA SER A 416 -12.95 -10.45 12.00
C SER A 416 -11.73 -11.18 12.50
N VAL A 417 -11.34 -10.95 13.75
CA VAL A 417 -10.20 -11.64 14.39
C VAL A 417 -10.38 -13.16 14.35
N ARG A 418 -11.61 -13.64 14.58
CA ARG A 418 -11.95 -15.06 14.60
C ARG A 418 -11.80 -15.73 13.24
N ASN A 419 -12.12 -15.01 12.15
CA ASN A 419 -12.13 -15.61 10.82
C ASN A 419 -10.88 -15.28 10.00
N PHE A 420 -10.08 -14.29 10.40
CA PHE A 420 -8.96 -13.77 9.60
C PHE A 420 -8.05 -14.87 9.04
N TRP A 421 -7.51 -15.73 9.91
CA TRP A 421 -6.61 -16.80 9.50
C TRP A 421 -7.33 -17.95 8.77
N ASN A 422 -8.62 -18.15 9.02
CA ASN A 422 -9.43 -19.11 8.27
C ASN A 422 -9.65 -18.63 6.83
N ASP A 423 -9.91 -17.34 6.65
CA ASP A 423 -10.05 -16.71 5.34
C ASP A 423 -8.71 -16.70 4.58
N VAL A 424 -7.61 -16.42 5.29
CA VAL A 424 -6.24 -16.53 4.75
C VAL A 424 -5.99 -17.92 4.17
N LYS A 425 -6.33 -18.97 4.92
CA LYS A 425 -6.23 -20.37 4.46
C LYS A 425 -7.20 -20.65 3.30
N LYS A 426 -8.46 -20.24 3.41
CA LYS A 426 -9.52 -20.46 2.40
C LYS A 426 -9.13 -19.88 1.04
N TYR A 427 -8.73 -18.61 1.01
CA TYR A 427 -8.39 -17.90 -0.22
C TYR A 427 -6.93 -18.06 -0.65
N LYS A 428 -6.10 -18.77 0.14
CA LYS A 428 -4.65 -18.91 -0.07
C LYS A 428 -3.94 -17.55 -0.17
N VAL A 429 -4.32 -16.64 0.71
CA VAL A 429 -3.82 -15.26 0.78
C VAL A 429 -2.29 -15.24 0.92
N THR A 430 -1.62 -14.41 0.12
CA THR A 430 -0.15 -14.23 0.16
C THR A 430 0.29 -12.92 0.79
N CYS A 431 -0.60 -11.94 0.84
CA CYS A 431 -0.36 -10.64 1.45
C CYS A 431 -1.65 -10.03 1.99
N PHE A 432 -1.58 -9.07 2.90
CA PHE A 432 -2.77 -8.36 3.36
C PHE A 432 -2.52 -6.89 3.62
N ASN A 433 -3.60 -6.12 3.48
CA ASN A 433 -3.64 -4.71 3.79
C ASN A 433 -4.07 -4.49 5.25
N TYR A 434 -3.36 -3.62 5.98
CA TYR A 434 -3.56 -3.46 7.43
C TYR A 434 -3.61 -2.00 7.92
N ILE A 435 -4.15 -1.88 9.14
CA ILE A 435 -3.87 -0.77 10.07
C ILE A 435 -3.29 -1.39 11.34
N GLY A 436 -2.41 -0.70 12.06
CA GLY A 436 -1.67 -1.30 13.19
C GLY A 436 -2.54 -1.96 14.25
N GLU A 437 -3.73 -1.41 14.48
CA GLU A 437 -4.69 -1.96 15.43
C GLU A 437 -5.22 -3.34 15.02
N LEU A 438 -5.34 -3.61 13.72
CA LEU A 438 -5.65 -4.94 13.18
C LEU A 438 -4.55 -5.94 13.59
N CYS A 439 -3.28 -5.59 13.39
CA CYS A 439 -2.15 -6.43 13.76
C CYS A 439 -2.11 -6.67 15.28
N ARG A 440 -2.40 -5.64 16.08
CA ARG A 440 -2.54 -5.75 17.54
C ARG A 440 -3.63 -6.74 17.94
N TYR A 441 -4.79 -6.70 17.29
CA TYR A 441 -5.88 -7.64 17.59
C TYR A 441 -5.52 -9.09 17.25
N LEU A 442 -4.85 -9.32 16.13
CA LEU A 442 -4.38 -10.65 15.73
C LEU A 442 -3.32 -11.18 16.70
N LEU A 443 -2.34 -10.35 17.08
CA LEU A 443 -1.29 -10.73 18.02
C LEU A 443 -1.83 -11.04 19.43
N ASN A 444 -2.89 -10.36 19.86
CA ASN A 444 -3.50 -10.61 21.18
C ASN A 444 -4.34 -11.88 21.26
N GLN A 445 -4.52 -12.63 20.17
CA GLN A 445 -5.13 -13.96 20.25
C GLN A 445 -4.17 -14.95 20.92
N PRO A 446 -4.66 -15.97 21.65
CA PRO A 446 -3.80 -17.03 22.17
C PRO A 446 -2.93 -17.63 21.06
N PRO A 447 -1.62 -17.86 21.29
CA PRO A 447 -0.76 -18.55 20.34
C PRO A 447 -1.38 -19.86 19.86
N ASN A 448 -1.33 -20.10 18.55
CA ASN A 448 -1.85 -21.29 17.91
C ASN A 448 -0.72 -21.98 17.14
N PRO A 449 -0.51 -23.31 17.27
CA PRO A 449 0.47 -24.03 16.46
C PRO A 449 0.31 -23.81 14.94
N GLU A 450 -0.89 -23.45 14.49
CA GLU A 450 -1.22 -23.16 13.10
C GLU A 450 -0.93 -21.72 12.66
N ASP A 451 -0.44 -20.84 13.56
CA ASP A 451 -0.17 -19.42 13.24
C ASP A 451 0.81 -19.26 12.07
N LEU A 452 1.70 -20.25 11.89
CA LEU A 452 2.67 -20.31 10.80
C LEU A 452 2.22 -21.11 9.58
N ASN A 453 1.08 -21.80 9.65
CA ASN A 453 0.53 -22.55 8.54
C ASN A 453 -0.31 -21.62 7.64
N ASN A 454 0.35 -20.65 7.02
CA ASN A 454 -0.26 -19.66 6.15
C ASN A 454 0.72 -19.26 5.01
N ASN A 455 0.21 -18.67 3.93
CA ASN A 455 1.04 -18.26 2.78
C ASN A 455 1.44 -16.77 2.82
N VAL A 456 1.07 -16.06 3.88
CA VAL A 456 1.30 -14.62 4.01
C VAL A 456 2.77 -14.38 4.30
N HIS A 457 3.43 -13.61 3.44
CA HIS A 457 4.84 -13.27 3.60
C HIS A 457 5.12 -11.77 3.50
N LYS A 458 4.17 -10.96 3.01
CA LYS A 458 4.29 -9.51 2.91
C LYS A 458 3.00 -8.79 3.28
N ILE A 459 3.10 -7.64 3.94
CA ILE A 459 1.95 -6.84 4.36
C ILE A 459 2.18 -5.36 4.04
N CYS A 460 1.11 -4.62 3.73
CA CYS A 460 1.16 -3.17 3.50
C CYS A 460 0.10 -2.44 4.29
N GLY A 461 0.45 -1.29 4.85
CA GLY A 461 -0.46 -0.57 5.74
C GLY A 461 0.24 0.52 6.51
N ASN A 462 -0.42 1.00 7.55
CA ASN A 462 0.14 1.99 8.46
C ASN A 462 -0.13 1.72 9.93
N GLY A 463 0.75 2.24 10.78
CA GLY A 463 0.63 2.30 12.22
C GLY A 463 1.06 1.02 12.94
N LEU A 464 1.83 0.12 12.32
CA LEU A 464 2.37 -1.03 13.04
C LEU A 464 3.34 -0.53 14.11
N ARG A 465 2.99 -0.79 15.37
CA ARG A 465 3.74 -0.25 16.50
C ARG A 465 5.07 -1.00 16.67
N PRO A 466 6.19 -0.29 16.94
CA PRO A 466 7.49 -0.93 17.14
C PRO A 466 7.48 -2.05 18.19
N GLU A 467 6.67 -1.89 19.25
CA GLU A 467 6.61 -2.85 20.37
C GLU A 467 6.04 -4.21 19.97
N ILE A 468 5.23 -4.28 18.91
CA ILE A 468 4.62 -5.53 18.44
C ILE A 468 5.21 -6.03 17.12
N TRP A 469 6.00 -5.21 16.42
CA TRP A 469 6.42 -5.46 15.05
C TRP A 469 7.18 -6.78 14.89
N ARG A 470 8.21 -7.00 15.74
CA ARG A 470 9.06 -8.19 15.67
C ARG A 470 8.29 -9.45 16.03
N GLU A 471 7.57 -9.43 17.15
CA GLU A 471 6.74 -10.55 17.59
C GLU A 471 5.68 -10.91 16.54
N PHE A 472 5.06 -9.91 15.90
CA PHE A 472 4.10 -10.12 14.82
C PHE A 472 4.73 -10.83 13.61
N LYS A 473 5.93 -10.39 13.19
CA LYS A 473 6.67 -11.03 12.10
C LYS A 473 7.02 -12.47 12.44
N GLU A 474 7.57 -12.72 13.62
CA GLU A 474 8.00 -14.04 14.08
C GLU A 474 6.81 -15.00 14.19
N ARG A 475 5.74 -14.58 14.87
CA ARG A 475 4.58 -15.43 15.16
C ARG A 475 3.81 -15.85 13.91
N PHE A 476 3.71 -14.99 12.91
CA PHE A 476 2.90 -15.24 11.70
C PHE A 476 3.73 -15.49 10.44
N GLY A 477 5.06 -15.44 10.53
CA GLY A 477 5.97 -15.65 9.40
C GLY A 477 6.00 -14.50 8.39
N ILE A 478 5.70 -13.28 8.83
CA ILE A 478 5.72 -12.11 7.94
C ILE A 478 7.16 -11.68 7.67
N ARG A 479 7.54 -11.65 6.39
CA ARG A 479 8.90 -11.31 5.94
C ARG A 479 9.03 -9.84 5.62
N GLU A 480 8.01 -9.26 4.99
CA GLU A 480 8.01 -7.87 4.56
C GLU A 480 6.89 -7.06 5.20
N VAL A 481 7.25 -5.90 5.74
CA VAL A 481 6.31 -4.92 6.25
C VAL A 481 6.52 -3.60 5.53
N HIS A 482 5.65 -3.35 4.55
CA HIS A 482 5.59 -2.10 3.80
C HIS A 482 4.71 -1.10 4.55
N GLU A 483 5.27 -0.60 5.65
CA GLU A 483 4.73 0.50 6.45
C GLU A 483 4.84 1.82 5.68
N HIS A 484 3.87 2.71 5.87
CA HIS A 484 3.92 4.05 5.33
C HIS A 484 3.36 5.08 6.30
N TYR A 485 3.79 6.32 6.09
CA TYR A 485 3.15 7.49 6.65
C TYR A 485 2.83 8.47 5.52
N GLY A 486 1.56 8.84 5.43
CA GLY A 486 1.04 9.81 4.46
C GLY A 486 -0.13 10.57 5.03
N ALA A 487 -0.32 11.80 4.57
CA ALA A 487 -1.48 12.63 4.86
C ALA A 487 -2.19 13.00 3.56
N THR A 488 -3.49 13.25 3.61
CA THR A 488 -4.30 13.58 2.42
C THR A 488 -3.86 14.88 1.73
N GLU A 489 -3.18 15.74 2.47
CA GLU A 489 -2.70 17.07 2.12
C GLU A 489 -1.34 17.04 1.42
N ILE A 490 -0.62 15.92 1.47
CA ILE A 490 0.71 15.75 0.89
C ILE A 490 0.68 14.80 -0.31
N ARG A 491 1.40 15.17 -1.36
CA ARG A 491 1.62 14.30 -2.53
C ARG A 491 2.67 13.22 -2.22
N GLY A 492 3.66 13.55 -1.39
CA GLY A 492 4.71 12.65 -0.94
C GLY A 492 4.28 11.80 0.24
N MET A 493 4.90 10.63 0.39
CA MET A 493 4.61 9.67 1.45
C MET A 493 5.94 9.03 1.86
N PHE A 494 6.12 8.84 3.16
CA PHE A 494 7.18 7.99 3.67
C PHE A 494 6.74 6.54 3.47
N CYS A 495 7.61 5.71 2.89
CA CYS A 495 7.30 4.30 2.72
C CYS A 495 8.55 3.45 2.97
N ASN A 496 8.35 2.32 3.64
CA ASN A 496 9.40 1.38 4.01
C ASN A 496 9.82 0.49 2.83
N TYR A 497 10.38 1.09 1.78
CA TYR A 497 10.81 0.37 0.57
C TYR A 497 11.93 -0.66 0.81
N LEU A 498 12.71 -0.43 1.87
CA LEU A 498 13.87 -1.24 2.24
C LEU A 498 13.53 -2.37 3.22
N ASN A 499 12.26 -2.45 3.65
CA ASN A 499 11.81 -3.42 4.66
C ASN A 499 12.70 -3.39 5.92
N ILE A 500 13.00 -2.20 6.41
CA ILE A 500 13.69 -2.00 7.70
C ILE A 500 12.63 -2.03 8.79
N ASP A 501 12.85 -2.81 9.84
CA ASP A 501 11.84 -2.94 10.89
C ASP A 501 11.69 -1.63 11.67
N CYS A 502 10.47 -1.36 12.16
CA CYS A 502 10.15 -0.23 13.05
C CYS A 502 10.42 1.16 12.44
N THR A 503 10.24 1.31 11.12
CA THR A 503 10.30 2.61 10.45
C THR A 503 9.15 2.82 9.48
N ILE A 504 8.69 4.07 9.36
CA ILE A 504 7.78 4.54 8.31
C ILE A 504 8.48 4.66 6.95
N GLY A 505 9.79 4.47 6.93
CA GLY A 505 10.63 4.43 5.75
C GLY A 505 11.05 5.82 5.27
N ILE A 506 11.19 5.96 3.96
CA ILE A 506 11.87 7.10 3.35
C ILE A 506 10.89 7.86 2.45
N ASN A 507 11.05 9.18 2.40
CA ASN A 507 10.30 10.06 1.51
C ASN A 507 11.22 10.60 0.39
N PHE A 508 10.73 10.60 -0.86
CA PHE A 508 11.44 11.17 -2.01
C PHE A 508 11.26 12.69 -2.13
N ASP A 509 10.26 13.26 -1.47
CA ASP A 509 10.06 14.70 -1.40
C ASP A 509 10.90 15.32 -0.27
N LYS A 510 11.31 16.58 -0.45
CA LYS A 510 12.11 17.30 0.55
C LYS A 510 11.28 17.59 1.80
N TYR A 511 11.80 17.18 2.96
CA TYR A 511 11.22 17.43 4.27
C TYR A 511 12.28 17.95 5.25
N VAL A 512 11.83 18.49 6.38
CA VAL A 512 12.66 18.86 7.53
C VAL A 512 11.92 18.57 8.83
N LEU A 513 12.67 18.26 9.88
CA LEU A 513 12.16 18.15 11.24
C LEU A 513 12.60 19.38 12.05
N VAL A 514 11.64 20.06 12.67
CA VAL A 514 11.90 21.26 13.47
C VAL A 514 11.53 21.05 14.93
N LYS A 515 12.24 21.73 15.82
CA LYS A 515 11.97 21.70 17.26
C LYS A 515 10.55 22.19 17.53
N TYR A 516 9.86 21.47 18.41
CA TYR A 516 8.45 21.71 18.74
C TYR A 516 8.26 21.65 20.26
N ASP A 517 7.59 22.64 20.81
CA ASP A 517 7.13 22.64 22.20
C ASP A 517 5.73 22.02 22.24
N ILE A 518 5.64 20.82 22.82
CA ILE A 518 4.39 20.05 22.90
C ILE A 518 3.39 20.71 23.84
N ASP A 519 3.87 21.31 24.93
CA ASP A 519 3.01 21.91 25.96
C ASP A 519 2.45 23.25 25.49
N ALA A 520 3.26 24.02 24.76
CA ALA A 520 2.84 25.29 24.17
C ALA A 520 2.10 25.13 22.81
N ASP A 521 2.18 23.95 22.19
CA ASP A 521 1.67 23.69 20.82
C ASP A 521 2.30 24.63 19.77
N GLU A 522 3.60 24.90 19.89
CA GLU A 522 4.33 25.89 19.09
C GLU A 522 5.67 25.40 18.55
N VAL A 523 6.04 25.89 17.36
CA VAL A 523 7.37 25.67 16.76
C VAL A 523 8.42 26.56 17.43
N ILE A 524 9.60 26.01 17.73
CA ILE A 524 10.67 26.74 18.39
C ILE A 524 11.48 27.55 17.38
N ARG A 525 11.66 28.84 17.67
CA ARG A 525 12.41 29.80 16.84
C ARG A 525 13.71 30.23 17.49
N ASP A 526 14.68 30.64 16.67
CA ASP A 526 15.91 31.29 17.10
C ASP A 526 15.70 32.80 17.33
N GLU A 527 16.76 33.50 17.76
CA GLU A 527 16.75 34.95 18.03
C GLU A 527 16.41 35.79 16.78
N ASN A 528 16.60 35.25 15.58
CA ASN A 528 16.27 35.89 14.31
C ASN A 528 14.84 35.56 13.83
N GLY A 529 14.09 34.77 14.60
CA GLY A 529 12.72 34.35 14.28
C GLY A 529 12.63 33.14 13.33
N PHE A 530 13.73 32.47 13.01
CA PHE A 530 13.76 31.30 12.13
C PHE A 530 13.55 30.00 12.92
N LEU A 531 12.96 28.98 12.27
CA LEU A 531 12.75 27.69 12.89
C LEU A 531 14.08 26.96 13.12
N GLN A 532 14.20 26.31 14.27
CA GLN A 532 15.35 25.47 14.58
C GLN A 532 15.11 24.03 14.14
N ARG A 533 16.07 23.43 13.44
CA ARG A 533 16.05 22.00 13.15
C ARG A 533 16.33 21.19 14.42
N VAL A 534 15.77 19.99 14.49
CA VAL A 534 16.17 19.01 15.52
C VAL A 534 17.52 18.39 15.15
N GLU A 535 18.23 17.87 16.14
CA GLU A 535 19.43 17.06 15.90
C GLU A 535 19.05 15.65 15.38
N GLU A 536 20.00 14.94 14.78
CA GLU A 536 19.79 13.57 14.29
C GLU A 536 19.32 12.64 15.43
N GLY A 537 18.22 11.90 15.20
CA GLY A 537 17.61 11.02 16.20
C GLY A 537 16.70 11.71 17.22
N GLU A 538 16.52 13.03 17.16
CA GLU A 538 15.51 13.73 17.97
C GLU A 538 14.15 13.76 17.26
N ALA A 539 13.07 13.70 18.05
CA ALA A 539 11.72 13.88 17.51
C ALA A 539 11.48 15.37 17.19
N GLY A 540 10.89 15.63 16.03
CA GLY A 540 10.57 16.99 15.57
C GLY A 540 9.30 17.04 14.73
N LEU A 541 8.74 18.23 14.61
CA LEU A 541 7.58 18.49 13.78
C LEU A 541 7.97 18.37 12.30
N LEU A 542 7.26 17.50 11.58
CA LEU A 542 7.48 17.28 10.17
C LEU A 542 6.94 18.44 9.33
N LEU A 543 7.83 19.10 8.60
CA LEU A 543 7.50 20.07 7.57
C LEU A 543 7.86 19.53 6.18
N MET A 544 6.91 19.60 5.26
CA MET A 544 7.07 19.16 3.87
C MET A 544 7.26 20.37 2.95
N ARG A 545 8.26 20.33 2.05
CA ARG A 545 8.52 21.46 1.15
C ARG A 545 7.41 21.61 0.10
N ILE A 546 6.95 22.85 -0.10
CA ILE A 546 6.03 23.19 -1.19
C ILE A 546 6.85 23.61 -2.41
N ASN A 547 6.54 23.03 -3.57
CA ASN A 547 7.09 23.38 -4.87
C ASN A 547 5.99 23.30 -5.95
N ASP A 548 6.31 23.74 -7.18
CA ASP A 548 5.35 23.81 -8.30
C ASP A 548 4.70 22.45 -8.66
N GLN A 549 5.31 21.33 -8.24
CA GLN A 549 4.82 19.96 -8.45
C GLN A 549 4.11 19.36 -7.21
N THR A 550 4.39 19.86 -6.01
CA THR A 550 3.71 19.52 -4.74
C THR A 550 2.68 20.58 -4.40
N THR A 551 1.62 20.65 -5.22
CA THR A 551 0.49 21.54 -4.97
C THR A 551 -0.37 20.98 -3.84
N PHE A 552 -0.17 21.47 -2.62
CA PHE A 552 -1.24 21.45 -1.63
C PHE A 552 -2.40 22.27 -2.23
N ALA A 553 -3.49 21.59 -2.60
CA ALA A 553 -4.65 22.23 -3.22
C ALA A 553 -5.37 23.22 -2.29
N GLY A 554 -4.97 23.27 -1.01
CA GLY A 554 -5.65 24.00 0.04
C GLY A 554 -6.87 23.23 0.55
N TYR A 555 -7.36 23.64 1.71
CA TYR A 555 -8.71 23.30 2.13
C TYR A 555 -9.70 24.27 1.49
N THR A 556 -10.97 23.86 1.45
CA THR A 556 -12.09 24.74 1.08
C THR A 556 -12.17 26.01 1.95
N ASN A 557 -11.60 25.97 3.16
CA ASN A 557 -11.40 27.13 4.02
C ASN A 557 -9.97 27.71 3.84
N LYS A 558 -9.89 28.97 3.42
CA LYS A 558 -8.62 29.69 3.20
C LYS A 558 -7.83 29.91 4.49
N GLU A 559 -8.47 30.20 5.62
CA GLU A 559 -7.76 30.36 6.90
C GLU A 559 -7.15 29.04 7.37
N ALA A 560 -7.87 27.93 7.24
CA ALA A 560 -7.34 26.61 7.55
C ALA A 560 -6.14 26.25 6.65
N THR A 561 -6.18 26.69 5.39
CA THR A 561 -5.05 26.56 4.45
C THR A 561 -3.85 27.35 4.95
N GLN A 562 -4.04 28.64 5.28
CA GLN A 562 -2.95 29.50 5.76
C GLN A 562 -2.33 28.99 7.06
N LYS A 563 -3.12 28.44 7.99
CA LYS A 563 -2.60 27.85 9.25
C LYS A 563 -1.65 26.67 9.03
N LYS A 564 -1.80 25.92 7.94
CA LYS A 564 -0.91 24.81 7.60
C LYS A 564 0.35 25.26 6.86
N LEU A 565 0.45 26.51 6.43
CA LEU A 565 1.58 27.02 5.68
C LEU A 565 2.53 27.80 6.59
N ILE A 566 3.80 27.41 6.61
CA ILE A 566 4.86 28.17 7.24
C ILE A 566 5.70 28.82 6.14
N HIS A 567 5.60 30.14 6.06
CA HIS A 567 6.32 30.94 5.07
C HIS A 567 7.73 31.28 5.58
N ASN A 568 8.73 31.10 4.72
CA ASN A 568 10.12 31.49 4.97
C ASN A 568 10.70 31.03 6.32
N PRO A 569 10.53 29.76 6.74
CA PRO A 569 10.94 29.33 8.09
C PRO A 569 12.45 29.41 8.33
N PHE A 570 13.27 29.48 7.29
CA PHE A 570 14.74 29.49 7.37
C PHE A 570 15.38 30.66 6.60
N GLY A 571 14.65 31.73 6.30
CA GLY A 571 15.20 32.92 5.64
C GLY A 571 15.53 32.77 4.14
N ASN A 572 15.08 31.69 3.49
CA ASN A 572 15.37 31.38 2.08
C ASN A 572 14.20 31.63 1.10
N GLY A 573 13.11 32.25 1.55
CA GLY A 573 11.92 32.55 0.75
C GLY A 573 11.03 31.35 0.43
N VAL A 574 11.34 30.14 0.93
CA VAL A 574 10.60 28.92 0.63
C VAL A 574 9.46 28.72 1.64
N SER A 575 8.30 28.24 1.16
CA SER A 575 7.17 27.88 2.03
C SER A 575 7.12 26.37 2.27
N TRP A 576 6.66 25.99 3.45
CA TRP A 576 6.58 24.61 3.90
C TRP A 576 5.19 24.31 4.46
N LEU A 577 4.72 23.09 4.25
CA LEU A 577 3.48 22.59 4.82
C LEU A 577 3.79 21.98 6.19
N ASN A 578 3.13 22.49 7.23
CA ASN A 578 3.08 21.89 8.55
C ASN A 578 2.12 20.70 8.54
N THR A 579 2.65 19.49 8.72
CA THR A 579 1.82 18.28 8.77
C THR A 579 0.98 18.22 10.05
N GLY A 580 1.55 18.68 11.18
CA GLY A 580 0.98 18.54 12.51
C GLY A 580 1.49 17.31 13.26
N ASP A 581 2.38 16.53 12.64
CA ASP A 581 2.86 15.26 13.18
C ASP A 581 4.32 15.37 13.61
N LEU A 582 4.61 14.81 14.79
CA LEU A 582 5.96 14.65 15.30
C LEU A 582 6.51 13.30 14.84
N ILE A 583 7.65 13.33 14.15
CA ILE A 583 8.37 12.12 13.75
C ILE A 583 9.84 12.22 14.14
N ARG A 584 10.59 11.14 13.99
CA ARG A 584 12.02 11.06 14.23
C ARG A 584 12.71 10.51 12.98
N ASP A 585 13.81 11.14 12.58
CA ASP A 585 14.69 10.71 11.47
C ASP A 585 15.69 9.66 11.96
#